data_AF-A0A3A5V9R8-F1
#
_entry.id   AF-A0A3A5V9R8-F1
#
_cell.length_a   1.000
_cell.length_b   1.000
_cell.length_c   1.000
_cell.angle_alpha   90.00
_cell.angle_beta   90.00
_cell.angle_gamma   90.00
#
_symmetry.space_group_name_H-M   'P 1'
#
loop_
_entity.id
_entity.type
_entity.pdbx_description
1 polymer ?
#
loop_
_entity_poly.entity_id
_entity_poly.type
_entity_poly.pdbx_seq_one_letter_code
_entity_poly.pdbx_strand_id
1 'polypeptide(L)' 'NGREAAPGTIRGDFGMDIGYNMIHGSDAPETAEFELGLWFPEGVNDWTQDSQSWVYE' A
#
# COMPACT_ATOMS: atom_id res chain seq x y z
N ASN A 1 -14.38 7.58 -0.16
CA ASN A 1 -14.46 9.03 -0.33
C ASN A 1 -13.40 9.66 0.56
N GLY A 2 -12.47 10.49 0.03
CA GLY A 2 -11.41 11.10 0.86
C GLY A 2 -11.95 11.86 2.07
N ARG A 3 -13.10 12.53 1.92
CA ARG A 3 -13.76 13.31 2.99
C ARG A 3 -14.32 12.48 4.15
N GLU A 4 -14.44 11.16 3.98
CA GLU A 4 -14.91 10.24 5.01
C GLU A 4 -13.76 9.53 5.72
N ALA A 5 -12.53 9.61 5.19
CA ALA A 5 -11.37 9.00 5.78
C ALA A 5 -10.86 9.82 6.98
N ALA A 6 -10.32 9.15 7.99
CA ALA A 6 -9.80 9.82 9.18
C ALA A 6 -8.59 10.71 8.82
N PRO A 7 -8.43 11.89 9.48
CA PRO A 7 -7.22 12.70 9.38
C PRO A 7 -5.96 11.89 9.72
N GLY A 8 -4.84 12.18 9.05
CA GLY A 8 -3.58 11.44 9.17
C GLY A 8 -3.49 10.20 8.28
N THR A 9 -4.59 9.78 7.64
CA THR A 9 -4.52 8.79 6.56
C THR A 9 -4.24 9.50 5.23
N ILE A 10 -3.59 8.81 4.28
CA ILE A 10 -3.28 9.38 2.96
C ILE A 10 -4.55 9.93 2.28
N ARG A 11 -5.68 9.20 2.36
CA ARG A 11 -6.94 9.63 1.74
C ARG A 11 -7.63 10.76 2.48
N GLY A 12 -7.52 10.83 3.80
CA GLY A 12 -8.10 11.92 4.60
C GLY A 12 -7.37 13.24 4.38
N ASP A 13 -6.04 13.18 4.23
CA ASP A 13 -5.21 14.38 4.09
C ASP A 13 -5.08 14.85 2.63
N PHE A 14 -5.13 13.93 1.65
CA PHE A 14 -4.86 14.25 0.23
C PHE A 14 -5.96 13.85 -0.75
N GLY A 15 -6.95 13.04 -0.33
CA GLY A 15 -8.03 12.58 -1.21
C GLY A 15 -9.18 13.57 -1.29
N MET A 16 -9.83 13.68 -2.47
CA MET A 16 -10.97 14.59 -2.65
C MET A 16 -12.32 13.87 -2.60
N ASP A 17 -12.49 12.84 -3.42
CA ASP A 17 -13.72 12.04 -3.50
C ASP A 17 -13.39 10.55 -3.73
N ILE A 18 -14.35 9.73 -4.19
CA ILE A 18 -14.10 8.30 -4.44
C ILE A 18 -13.31 8.03 -5.73
N GLY A 19 -13.47 8.86 -6.76
CA GLY A 19 -12.75 8.75 -8.04
C GLY A 19 -11.36 9.39 -8.02
N TYR A 20 -11.14 10.35 -7.11
CA TYR A 20 -9.86 11.03 -6.89
C TYR A 20 -9.34 10.76 -5.47
N ASN A 21 -9.03 9.49 -5.19
CA ASN A 21 -8.64 8.99 -3.87
C ASN A 21 -7.13 8.69 -3.72
N MET A 22 -6.32 9.18 -4.65
CA MET A 22 -4.84 9.17 -4.70
C MET A 22 -4.16 7.80 -4.86
N ILE A 23 -4.56 6.79 -4.09
CA ILE A 23 -3.79 5.54 -3.98
C ILE A 23 -4.68 4.28 -4.10
N HIS A 24 -4.05 3.22 -4.61
CA HIS A 24 -4.54 1.84 -4.56
C HIS A 24 -3.69 1.02 -3.58
N GLY A 25 -4.29 -0.01 -2.99
CA GLY A 25 -3.61 -1.04 -2.22
C GLY A 25 -4.48 -2.29 -2.26
N SER A 26 -3.84 -3.46 -2.39
CA SER A 26 -4.54 -4.74 -2.46
C SER A 26 -5.41 -4.94 -1.21
N ASP A 27 -6.57 -5.55 -1.38
CA ASP A 27 -7.58 -5.68 -0.32
C ASP A 27 -7.46 -6.99 0.49
N ALA A 28 -6.67 -7.95 0.03
CA ALA A 28 -6.41 -9.23 0.69
C ALA A 28 -5.03 -9.80 0.30
N PRO A 29 -4.48 -10.76 1.06
CA PRO A 29 -3.24 -11.45 0.69
C PRO A 29 -3.30 -12.11 -0.69
N GLU A 30 -4.44 -12.71 -1.04
CA GLU A 30 -4.63 -13.40 -2.32
C GLU A 30 -4.64 -12.42 -3.50
N THR A 31 -5.25 -11.24 -3.33
CA THR A 31 -5.25 -10.19 -4.36
C THR A 31 -3.90 -9.50 -4.44
N ALA A 32 -3.17 -9.38 -3.33
CA ALA A 32 -1.80 -8.89 -3.34
C ALA A 32 -0.86 -9.80 -4.13
N GLU A 33 -0.95 -11.12 -3.94
CA GLU A 33 -0.14 -12.09 -4.70
C GLU A 33 -0.44 -12.00 -6.21
N PHE A 34 -1.74 -11.91 -6.57
CA PHE A 34 -2.16 -11.71 -7.96
C PHE A 34 -1.62 -10.40 -8.55
N GLU A 35 -1.78 -9.28 -7.86
CA GLU A 35 -1.32 -7.97 -8.33
C GLU A 35 0.20 -7.90 -8.42
N LEU A 36 0.94 -8.45 -7.47
CA LEU A 36 2.41 -8.52 -7.53
C LEU A 36 2.89 -9.28 -8.76
N GLY A 37 2.28 -10.43 -9.07
CA GLY A 37 2.62 -11.19 -10.28
C GLY A 37 2.23 -10.48 -11.58
N LEU A 38 1.15 -9.70 -11.56
CA LEU A 38 0.71 -8.90 -12.71
C LEU A 38 1.65 -7.72 -13.00
N TRP A 39 2.01 -6.96 -11.97
CA TRP A 39 2.75 -5.70 -12.11
C TRP A 39 4.28 -5.87 -12.07
N PHE A 40 4.78 -6.89 -11.38
CA PHE A 40 6.21 -7.18 -11.24
C PHE A 40 6.50 -8.63 -11.69
N PRO A 41 6.31 -8.95 -12.98
CA PRO A 41 6.45 -10.32 -13.49
C PRO A 41 7.88 -10.87 -13.35
N GLU A 42 8.87 -9.99 -13.22
CA GLU A 42 10.28 -10.33 -13.02
C GLU A 42 10.62 -10.62 -11.55
N GLY A 43 9.65 -10.44 -10.65
CA GLY A 43 9.80 -10.61 -9.20
C GLY A 43 10.22 -9.34 -8.47
N VAL A 44 10.67 -9.53 -7.23
CA VAL A 44 11.09 -8.44 -6.32
C VAL A 44 12.57 -8.57 -5.97
N ASN A 45 13.18 -7.45 -5.58
CA ASN A 45 14.57 -7.45 -5.12
C ASN A 45 14.64 -7.95 -3.68
N ASP A 46 15.48 -8.94 -3.43
CA ASP A 46 15.81 -9.40 -2.09
C ASP A 46 16.89 -8.51 -1.47
N TRP A 47 16.68 -8.09 -0.23
CA TRP A 47 17.61 -7.25 0.53
C TRP A 47 17.36 -7.36 2.02
N THR A 48 18.37 -7.02 2.83
CA THR A 48 18.26 -6.99 4.29
C THR A 48 18.23 -5.57 4.80
N GLN A 49 17.20 -5.23 5.56
CA GLN A 49 17.06 -3.91 6.16
C GLN A 49 17.86 -3.80 7.46
N ASP A 50 18.81 -2.87 7.52
CA ASP A 50 19.64 -2.62 8.72
C ASP A 50 18.79 -2.37 9.98
N SER A 51 17.69 -1.62 9.82
CA SER A 51 16.82 -1.29 10.92
C SER A 51 15.86 -2.41 11.35
N GLN A 52 15.90 -3.58 10.71
CA GLN A 52 14.92 -4.66 10.95
C GLN A 52 14.92 -5.13 12.41
N SER A 53 16.09 -5.13 13.06
CA SER A 53 16.25 -5.47 14.48
C SER A 53 15.58 -4.49 15.45
N TRP A 54 15.28 -3.27 15.01
CA TRP A 54 14.55 -2.28 15.81
C TRP A 54 13.04 -2.32 15.58
N VAL A 55 12.58 -3.05 14.56
CA VAL A 55 11.16 -3.14 14.17
C VAL A 55 10.52 -4.43 14.68
N TYR A 56 11.28 -5.53 14.69
CA TYR A 56 10.80 -6.87 15.08
C TYR A 56 11.62 -7.41 16.25
N GLU A 57 10.96 -8.10 17.18
CA GLU A 57 11.59 -8.91 18.24
C GLU A 57 11.89 -10.33 17.73
#